data_AF-A0AAD9YZ17-F1
#
_entry.id   AF-A0AAD9YZ17-F1
#
_cell.length_a   1.000
_cell.length_b   1.000
_cell.length_c   1.000
_cell.angle_alpha   90.00
_cell.angle_beta   90.00
_cell.angle_gamma   90.00
#
_symmetry.space_group_name_H-M   'P 1'
#
loop_
_entity.id
_entity.type
_entity.pdbx_description
1 polymer ?
#
loop_
_entity_poly.entity_id
_entity_poly.type
_entity_poly.pdbx_seq_one_letter_code
_entity_poly.pdbx_strand_id
1 'polypeptide(L)'
;MRSHDPDIYSNQFNWRDGAMILKENFKARDRNLPLRRLFPSEVIWQCYQTAAREANKKTSKLRIIVRHSVENESTLNAIWHAARNSTCTQDEVPDLGYKVYTDVDDGFYAILGSTNGASMMRMLIDHKSQIGFRTVERVVVLRCVNIEQLTEREKHRTILVELSAKRNIPHPPIFRRAGPRAEFPGSCQRLCAVSRVTSE
;
A
#
# COMPACT_ATOMS: atom_id res chain seq x y z
N MET A 1 9.27 -30.16 -16.38
CA MET A 1 9.24 -28.68 -16.33
C MET A 1 7.81 -28.24 -16.57
N ARG A 2 7.13 -27.62 -15.59
CA ARG A 2 5.81 -27.02 -15.84
C ARG A 2 6.06 -25.73 -16.61
N SER A 3 5.50 -25.62 -17.82
CA SER A 3 5.47 -24.38 -18.59
C SER A 3 4.92 -23.27 -17.70
N HIS A 4 5.69 -22.19 -17.55
CA HIS A 4 5.26 -21.02 -16.80
C HIS A 4 4.05 -20.45 -17.55
N ASP A 5 2.87 -20.58 -16.97
CA ASP A 5 1.66 -20.01 -17.56
C ASP A 5 1.83 -18.47 -17.53
N PRO A 6 1.96 -17.79 -18.69
CA PRO A 6 2.15 -16.34 -18.74
C PRO A 6 0.93 -15.58 -18.21
N ASP A 7 -0.13 -16.29 -17.83
CA ASP A 7 -1.42 -15.77 -17.42
C ASP A 7 -1.63 -15.64 -15.90
N ILE A 8 -0.63 -15.89 -15.06
CA ILE A 8 -0.78 -15.74 -13.59
C ILE A 8 0.22 -14.71 -13.06
N TYR A 9 -0.23 -13.77 -12.22
CA TYR A 9 0.68 -12.82 -11.55
C TYR A 9 1.73 -13.60 -10.75
N SER A 10 3.01 -13.39 -11.04
CA SER A 10 4.12 -14.14 -10.42
C SER A 10 4.55 -13.54 -9.08
N ASN A 11 3.68 -13.61 -8.06
CA ASN A 11 4.00 -13.13 -6.72
C ASN A 11 4.65 -14.23 -5.87
N GLN A 12 5.70 -13.90 -5.12
CA GLN A 12 6.33 -14.82 -4.17
C GLN A 12 6.02 -14.42 -2.74
N PHE A 13 5.89 -15.40 -1.86
CA PHE A 13 5.51 -15.19 -0.46
C PHE A 13 6.47 -15.91 0.47
N ASN A 14 7.08 -15.16 1.36
CA ASN A 14 7.83 -15.70 2.48
C ASN A 14 7.03 -15.48 3.77
N TRP A 15 6.33 -16.54 4.18
CA TRP A 15 5.48 -16.50 5.36
C TRP A 15 6.26 -16.42 6.68
N ARG A 16 7.52 -16.84 6.72
CA ARG A 16 8.35 -16.81 7.94
C ARG A 16 8.60 -15.36 8.35
N ASP A 17 8.96 -14.56 7.36
CA ASP A 17 9.31 -13.15 7.56
C ASP A 17 8.10 -12.23 7.37
N GLY A 18 6.96 -12.76 6.91
CA GLY A 18 5.77 -11.96 6.59
C GLY A 18 6.03 -11.06 5.38
N ALA A 19 6.82 -11.54 4.42
CA ALA A 19 7.23 -10.79 3.25
C ALA A 19 6.47 -11.25 2.00
N MET A 20 6.01 -10.29 1.21
CA MET A 20 5.42 -10.52 -0.11
C MET A 20 6.27 -9.82 -1.16
N ILE A 21 6.65 -10.55 -2.20
CA ILE A 21 7.42 -10.05 -3.34
C ILE A 21 6.52 -10.01 -4.56
N LEU A 22 6.36 -8.81 -5.09
CA LEU A 22 5.54 -8.47 -6.24
C LEU A 22 6.46 -8.28 -7.44
N LYS A 23 6.43 -9.22 -8.38
CA LYS A 23 7.29 -9.19 -9.58
C LYS A 23 6.63 -8.53 -10.78
N GLU A 24 5.30 -8.60 -10.88
CA GLU A 24 4.55 -8.09 -12.02
C GLU A 24 3.50 -7.08 -11.55
N ASN A 25 3.55 -5.88 -12.13
CA ASN A 25 2.69 -4.76 -11.72
C ASN A 25 1.45 -4.62 -12.62
N PHE A 26 1.58 -4.95 -13.90
CA PHE A 26 0.53 -4.83 -14.93
C PHE A 26 0.83 -5.81 -16.06
N LYS A 27 -0.18 -6.53 -16.53
CA LYS A 27 -0.06 -7.30 -17.77
C LYS A 27 -0.63 -6.49 -18.92
N ALA A 28 -0.05 -6.59 -20.11
CA ALA A 28 -0.55 -5.93 -21.33
C ALA A 28 -2.02 -6.31 -21.67
N ARG A 29 -2.52 -7.39 -21.08
CA ARG A 29 -3.90 -7.88 -21.17
C ARG A 29 -4.86 -7.29 -20.14
N ASP A 30 -4.40 -6.46 -19.19
CA ASP A 30 -5.26 -5.66 -18.31
C ASP A 30 -5.95 -4.54 -19.12
N ARG A 31 -6.62 -4.94 -20.21
CA ARG A 31 -7.30 -4.11 -21.21
C ARG A 31 -8.72 -3.78 -20.82
N ASN A 32 -9.16 -4.21 -19.63
CA ASN A 32 -10.47 -3.84 -19.11
C ASN A 32 -10.60 -2.31 -19.13
N LEU A 33 -11.79 -1.83 -19.47
CA LEU A 33 -12.12 -0.40 -19.39
C LEU A 33 -11.81 0.10 -17.96
N PRO A 34 -11.42 1.38 -17.77
CA PRO A 34 -11.00 1.91 -16.47
C PRO A 34 -11.96 1.59 -15.30
N LEU A 35 -13.27 1.51 -15.59
CA LEU A 35 -14.32 1.20 -14.61
C LEU A 35 -14.43 -0.30 -14.24
N ARG A 36 -13.78 -1.20 -14.98
CA ARG A 36 -13.79 -2.66 -14.77
C ARG A 36 -12.41 -3.23 -14.42
N ARG A 37 -11.37 -2.39 -14.29
CA ARG A 37 -10.06 -2.84 -13.81
C ARG A 37 -10.13 -3.04 -12.31
N LEU A 38 -9.77 -4.23 -11.83
CA LEU A 38 -9.37 -4.37 -10.43
C LEU A 38 -8.17 -3.44 -10.21
N PHE A 39 -8.25 -2.59 -9.20
CA PHE A 39 -7.11 -1.75 -8.85
C PHE A 39 -5.91 -2.66 -8.52
N PRO A 40 -4.68 -2.30 -8.93
CA PRO A 40 -3.51 -3.08 -8.60
C PRO A 40 -3.41 -3.42 -7.10
N SER A 41 -3.85 -2.50 -6.23
CA SER A 41 -3.95 -2.71 -4.78
C SER A 41 -4.80 -3.92 -4.38
N GLU A 42 -5.94 -4.14 -5.04
CA GLU A 42 -6.84 -5.26 -4.75
C GLU A 42 -6.28 -6.58 -5.25
N VAL A 43 -5.66 -6.58 -6.44
CA VAL A 43 -4.99 -7.78 -6.97
C VAL A 43 -3.88 -8.22 -6.01
N ILE A 44 -3.03 -7.29 -5.57
CA ILE A 44 -1.98 -7.55 -4.58
C ILE A 44 -2.59 -8.17 -3.31
N TRP A 45 -3.67 -7.57 -2.80
CA TRP A 45 -4.30 -8.01 -1.57
C TRP A 45 -4.87 -9.42 -1.68
N GLN A 46 -5.58 -9.73 -2.77
CA GLN A 46 -6.14 -11.06 -3.02
C GLN A 46 -5.04 -12.12 -3.14
N CYS A 47 -3.93 -11.80 -3.81
CA CYS A 47 -2.76 -12.68 -3.89
C CYS A 47 -2.20 -12.95 -2.48
N TYR A 48 -2.05 -11.91 -1.65
CA TYR A 48 -1.57 -12.06 -0.28
C TYR A 48 -2.52 -12.89 0.60
N GLN A 49 -3.83 -12.63 0.54
CA GLN A 49 -4.82 -13.40 1.29
C GLN A 49 -4.77 -14.89 0.91
N THR A 50 -4.67 -15.17 -0.38
CA THR A 50 -4.61 -16.55 -0.89
C THR A 50 -3.36 -17.26 -0.35
N ALA A 51 -2.19 -16.62 -0.45
CA ALA A 51 -0.94 -17.19 0.07
C ALA A 51 -0.94 -17.35 1.60
N ALA A 52 -1.51 -16.38 2.34
CA ALA A 52 -1.65 -16.48 3.79
C ALA A 52 -2.56 -17.66 4.19
N ARG A 53 -3.66 -17.86 3.46
CA ARG A 53 -4.59 -18.98 3.67
C ARG A 53 -3.92 -20.32 3.38
N GLU A 54 -3.20 -20.45 2.26
CA GLU A 54 -2.47 -21.66 1.90
C GLU A 54 -1.38 -22.02 2.92
N ALA A 55 -0.72 -21.02 3.49
CA ALA A 55 0.26 -21.21 4.57
C ALA A 55 -0.36 -21.40 5.97
N ASN A 56 -1.69 -21.41 6.09
CA ASN A 56 -2.44 -21.41 7.36
C ASN A 56 -1.96 -20.31 8.32
N LYS A 57 -1.75 -19.09 7.81
CA LYS A 57 -1.31 -17.91 8.55
C LYS A 57 -2.35 -16.80 8.51
N LYS A 58 -2.31 -15.94 9.53
CA LYS A 58 -3.15 -14.74 9.59
C LYS A 58 -2.54 -13.64 8.72
N THR A 59 -3.39 -12.91 7.99
CA THR A 59 -2.99 -11.75 7.18
C THR A 59 -2.28 -10.66 7.99
N SER A 60 -2.62 -10.50 9.29
CA SER A 60 -1.95 -9.58 10.23
C SER A 60 -0.46 -9.83 10.49
N LYS A 61 0.10 -10.91 9.93
CA LYS A 61 1.53 -11.24 9.95
C LYS A 61 2.32 -10.57 8.83
N LEU A 62 1.69 -9.81 7.92
CA LEU A 62 2.39 -9.03 6.91
C LEU A 62 3.34 -8.04 7.60
N ARG A 63 4.59 -8.00 7.14
CA ARG A 63 5.64 -7.10 7.63
C ARG A 63 6.36 -6.40 6.50
N ILE A 64 6.51 -7.04 5.35
CA ILE A 64 7.33 -6.51 4.25
C ILE A 64 6.56 -6.67 2.94
N ILE A 65 6.54 -5.61 2.14
CA ILE A 65 6.06 -5.63 0.76
C ILE A 65 7.22 -5.22 -0.13
N VAL A 66 7.59 -6.07 -1.07
CA VAL A 66 8.69 -5.83 -2.02
C VAL A 66 8.10 -5.68 -3.41
N ARG A 67 8.33 -4.54 -4.06
CA ARG A 67 8.12 -4.33 -5.49
C ARG A 67 9.43 -4.57 -6.20
N HIS A 68 9.54 -5.75 -6.80
CA HIS A 68 10.69 -6.16 -7.57
C HIS A 68 10.61 -5.61 -8.99
N SER A 69 11.76 -5.27 -9.59
CA SER A 69 11.87 -4.81 -10.98
C SER A 69 10.93 -3.66 -11.34
N VAL A 70 11.03 -2.54 -10.62
CA VAL A 70 10.31 -1.32 -10.98
C VAL A 70 10.88 -0.76 -12.28
N GLU A 71 10.05 -0.76 -13.31
CA GLU A 71 10.38 -0.24 -14.65
C GLU A 71 9.59 1.02 -15.02
N ASN A 72 8.56 1.35 -14.22
CA ASN A 72 7.71 2.50 -14.49
C ASN A 72 8.49 3.82 -14.34
N GLU A 73 8.57 4.60 -15.42
CA GLU A 73 9.34 5.85 -15.47
C GLU A 73 8.93 6.84 -14.39
N SER A 74 7.62 7.00 -14.11
CA SER A 74 7.18 7.94 -13.07
C SER A 74 7.69 7.55 -11.69
N THR A 75 7.77 6.25 -11.40
CA THR A 75 8.32 5.74 -10.14
C THR A 75 9.84 5.85 -10.11
N LEU A 76 10.51 5.54 -11.23
CA LEU A 76 11.96 5.69 -11.36
C LEU A 76 12.38 7.16 -11.18
N ASN A 77 11.62 8.10 -11.73
CA ASN A 77 11.85 9.54 -11.54
C ASN A 77 11.66 9.94 -10.08
N ALA A 78 10.61 9.45 -9.40
CA ALA A 78 10.41 9.70 -7.98
C ALA A 78 11.58 9.17 -7.13
N ILE A 79 12.05 7.95 -7.41
CA ILE A 79 13.24 7.36 -6.76
C ILE A 79 14.48 8.22 -7.01
N TRP A 80 14.68 8.66 -8.25
CA TRP A 80 15.85 9.45 -8.64
C TRP A 80 15.85 10.83 -7.99
N HIS A 81 14.69 11.50 -7.95
CA HIS A 81 14.52 12.76 -7.24
C HIS A 81 14.75 12.59 -5.73
N ALA A 82 14.19 11.54 -5.13
CA ALA A 82 14.45 11.21 -3.72
C ALA A 82 15.96 11.01 -3.47
N ALA A 83 16.65 10.25 -4.32
CA ALA A 83 18.07 9.95 -4.15
C ALA A 83 18.98 11.18 -4.30
N ARG A 84 18.56 12.21 -5.04
CA ARG A 84 19.35 13.44 -5.27
C ARG A 84 19.04 14.55 -4.28
N ASN A 85 17.78 14.69 -3.89
CA ASN A 85 17.27 15.89 -3.24
C ASN A 85 16.80 15.64 -1.80
N SER A 86 16.66 14.38 -1.38
CA SER A 86 16.27 14.04 -0.02
C SER A 86 17.49 13.63 0.79
N THR A 87 17.44 13.93 2.09
CA THR A 87 18.22 13.15 3.06
C THR A 87 17.78 11.69 3.03
N CYS A 88 18.65 10.80 3.49
CA CYS A 88 18.26 9.42 3.76
C CYS A 88 18.76 9.04 5.15
N THR A 89 17.90 8.34 5.89
CA THR A 89 18.20 7.87 7.25
C THR A 89 19.40 6.92 7.28
N GLN A 90 19.56 6.13 6.22
CA GLN A 90 20.75 5.29 6.05
C GLN A 90 21.20 5.36 4.59
N ASP A 91 22.33 6.03 4.40
CA ASP A 91 23.03 6.07 3.11
C ASP A 91 23.97 4.86 2.96
N GLU A 92 24.30 4.58 1.72
CA GLU A 92 24.94 3.35 1.24
C GLU A 92 26.07 2.79 2.15
N VAL A 93 26.01 1.48 2.42
CA VAL A 93 27.25 0.69 2.51
C VAL A 93 27.70 0.48 1.05
N PRO A 94 28.93 0.88 0.66
CA PRO A 94 29.37 0.95 -0.74
C PRO A 94 29.13 -0.31 -1.58
N ASP A 95 29.06 -1.49 -0.95
CA ASP A 95 28.98 -2.77 -1.65
C ASP A 95 27.56 -3.35 -1.78
N LEU A 96 26.56 -2.82 -1.04
CA LEU A 96 25.20 -3.39 -1.01
C LEU A 96 24.17 -2.55 -1.80
N GLY A 97 24.49 -1.30 -2.17
CA GLY A 97 23.72 -0.51 -3.12
C GLY A 97 22.26 -0.22 -2.72
N TYR A 98 21.98 0.05 -1.43
CA TYR A 98 20.64 0.40 -0.95
C TYR A 98 20.59 1.72 -0.20
N LYS A 99 19.43 2.38 -0.25
CA LYS A 99 19.12 3.57 0.53
C LYS A 99 17.86 3.35 1.35
N VAL A 100 17.86 3.83 2.60
CA VAL A 100 16.70 3.74 3.51
C VAL A 100 16.14 5.13 3.76
N TYR A 101 14.82 5.26 3.58
CA TYR A 101 14.06 6.47 3.84
C TYR A 101 13.03 6.19 4.94
N THR A 102 12.88 7.11 5.89
CA THR A 102 11.85 7.08 6.94
C THR A 102 10.94 8.30 6.85
N ASP A 103 9.95 8.44 7.72
CA ASP A 103 8.99 9.55 7.70
C ASP A 103 9.61 10.95 7.89
N VAL A 104 10.88 11.04 8.30
CA VAL A 104 11.64 12.30 8.37
C VAL A 104 12.29 12.68 7.03
N ASP A 105 12.36 11.76 6.07
CA ASP A 105 12.99 11.95 4.77
C ASP A 105 11.93 12.29 3.70
N ASP A 106 12.09 13.39 2.96
CA ASP A 106 11.16 13.75 1.86
C ASP A 106 11.02 12.62 0.81
N GLY A 107 12.11 11.87 0.60
CA GLY A 107 12.17 10.71 -0.28
C GLY A 107 11.19 9.60 0.10
N PHE A 108 10.86 9.47 1.38
CA PHE A 108 9.85 8.51 1.85
C PHE A 108 8.49 8.79 1.24
N TYR A 109 8.01 10.03 1.36
CA TYR A 109 6.72 10.43 0.81
C TYR A 109 6.75 10.47 -0.72
N ALA A 110 7.86 10.89 -1.33
CA ALA A 110 8.01 10.89 -2.79
C ALA A 110 7.88 9.48 -3.37
N ILE A 111 8.53 8.48 -2.76
CA ILE A 111 8.48 7.10 -3.23
C ILE A 111 7.10 6.48 -2.96
N LEU A 112 6.51 6.71 -1.78
CA LEU A 112 5.15 6.22 -1.47
C LEU A 112 4.07 6.89 -2.33
N GLY A 113 4.29 8.12 -2.79
CA GLY A 113 3.40 8.85 -3.69
C GLY A 113 3.53 8.44 -5.16
N SER A 114 4.57 7.71 -5.54
CA SER A 114 4.74 7.18 -6.90
C SER A 114 3.65 6.17 -7.27
N THR A 115 3.45 5.86 -8.55
CA THR A 115 2.44 4.88 -8.98
C THR A 115 2.57 3.53 -8.27
N ASN A 116 3.80 3.00 -8.13
CA ASN A 116 4.00 1.73 -7.42
C ASN A 116 3.83 1.87 -5.91
N GLY A 117 4.36 2.94 -5.31
CA GLY A 117 4.19 3.25 -3.89
C GLY A 117 2.72 3.39 -3.51
N ALA A 118 1.97 4.18 -4.27
CA ALA A 118 0.58 4.49 -4.05
C ALA A 118 -0.29 3.23 -4.12
N SER A 119 0.01 2.31 -5.05
CA SER A 119 -0.70 1.03 -5.11
C SER A 119 -0.53 0.17 -3.84
N MET A 120 0.67 0.15 -3.28
CA MET A 120 0.94 -0.56 -2.02
C MET A 120 0.26 0.17 -0.86
N MET A 121 0.39 1.49 -0.79
CA MET A 121 -0.24 2.31 0.25
C MET A 121 -1.75 2.18 0.25
N ARG A 122 -2.37 2.17 -0.93
CA ARG A 122 -3.81 1.99 -1.05
C ARG A 122 -4.25 0.63 -0.50
N MET A 123 -3.54 -0.45 -0.83
CA MET A 123 -3.79 -1.77 -0.26
C MET A 123 -3.66 -1.77 1.28
N LEU A 124 -2.62 -1.13 1.81
CA LEU A 124 -2.41 -1.02 3.26
C LEU A 124 -3.54 -0.25 3.96
N ILE A 125 -4.04 0.82 3.33
CA ILE A 125 -5.11 1.67 3.88
C ILE A 125 -6.46 0.93 3.85
N ASP A 126 -6.82 0.38 2.69
CA ASP A 126 -8.13 -0.26 2.48
C ASP A 126 -8.26 -1.52 3.35
N HIS A 127 -7.16 -2.24 3.58
CA HIS A 127 -7.13 -3.50 4.35
C HIS A 127 -6.45 -3.38 5.72
N LYS A 128 -6.37 -2.16 6.25
CA LYS A 128 -5.65 -1.86 7.50
C LYS A 128 -6.10 -2.73 8.68
N SER A 129 -7.39 -3.03 8.78
CA SER A 129 -7.95 -3.83 9.88
C SER A 129 -7.47 -5.28 9.83
N GLN A 130 -7.40 -5.88 8.64
CA GLN A 130 -6.92 -7.26 8.46
C GLN A 130 -5.40 -7.35 8.61
N ILE A 131 -4.67 -6.31 8.21
CA ILE A 131 -3.19 -6.23 8.34
C ILE A 131 -2.78 -5.94 9.80
N GLY A 132 -3.71 -5.47 10.64
CA GLY A 132 -3.51 -5.24 12.06
C GLY A 132 -3.09 -3.82 12.41
N PHE A 133 -3.55 -2.83 11.62
CA PHE A 133 -3.32 -1.40 11.80
C PHE A 133 -1.84 -1.03 11.93
N ARG A 134 -1.00 -1.67 11.10
CA ARG A 134 0.41 -1.31 10.99
C ARG A 134 0.58 -0.07 10.14
N THR A 135 1.62 0.69 10.43
CA THR A 135 2.04 1.84 9.63
C THR A 135 3.28 1.45 8.82
N VAL A 136 3.57 2.18 7.75
CA VAL A 136 4.87 2.06 7.09
C VAL A 136 5.92 2.67 8.02
N GLU A 137 6.97 1.91 8.31
CA GLU A 137 8.09 2.33 9.15
C GLU A 137 9.22 2.91 8.31
N ARG A 138 9.53 2.25 7.19
CA ARG A 138 10.59 2.69 6.28
C ARG A 138 10.38 2.18 4.87
N VAL A 139 11.00 2.88 3.93
CA VAL A 139 11.10 2.52 2.53
C VAL A 139 12.57 2.27 2.21
N VAL A 140 12.89 1.09 1.71
CA VAL A 140 14.24 0.72 1.27
C VAL A 140 14.25 0.62 -0.24
N VAL A 141 15.14 1.36 -0.89
CA VAL A 141 15.35 1.27 -2.33
C VAL A 141 16.65 0.54 -2.59
N LEU A 142 16.57 -0.60 -3.26
CA LEU A 142 17.70 -1.41 -3.68
C LEU A 142 18.02 -1.09 -5.15
N ARG A 143 19.29 -0.84 -5.44
CA ARG A 143 19.82 -0.97 -6.80
C ARG A 143 19.86 -2.46 -7.11
N CYS A 144 19.22 -2.88 -8.21
CA CYS A 144 19.39 -4.25 -8.69
C CYS A 144 20.81 -4.37 -9.26
N VAL A 145 21.75 -4.82 -8.42
CA VAL A 145 23.05 -5.30 -8.88
C VAL A 145 22.86 -6.77 -9.21
N ASN A 146 22.54 -7.10 -10.46
CA ASN A 146 22.56 -8.50 -10.88
C ASN A 146 24.02 -8.97 -10.81
N ILE A 147 24.32 -9.84 -9.84
CA ILE A 147 25.68 -10.37 -9.58
C ILE A 147 26.22 -11.14 -10.81
N GLU A 148 25.37 -11.58 -11.73
CA GLU A 148 25.76 -12.39 -12.90
C GLU A 148 25.66 -11.69 -14.27
N GLN A 149 25.15 -10.45 -14.36
CA GLN A 149 24.97 -9.76 -15.65
C GLN A 149 25.29 -8.26 -15.55
N LEU A 150 26.59 -7.96 -15.53
CA LEU A 150 27.17 -6.61 -15.59
C LEU A 150 27.19 -6.01 -17.01
N THR A 151 26.21 -6.33 -17.84
CA THR A 151 26.12 -5.77 -19.20
C THR A 151 24.72 -5.26 -19.48
N GLU A 152 24.67 -3.95 -19.75
CA GLU A 152 23.60 -3.17 -20.36
C GLU A 152 22.42 -2.75 -19.44
N ARG A 153 22.60 -1.56 -18.83
CA ARG A 153 21.58 -0.62 -18.32
C ARG A 153 20.89 -1.02 -17.01
N GLU A 154 21.39 -0.44 -15.93
CA GLU A 154 20.84 -0.38 -14.56
C GLU A 154 19.43 0.24 -14.45
N LYS A 155 18.43 -0.25 -15.18
CA LYS A 155 17.07 0.33 -15.22
C LYS A 155 16.13 -0.17 -14.14
N HIS A 156 16.50 -1.24 -13.45
CA HIS A 156 15.61 -1.89 -12.51
C HIS A 156 15.95 -1.42 -11.08
N ARG A 157 14.93 -0.97 -10.36
CA ARG A 157 15.01 -0.67 -8.93
C ARG A 157 14.02 -1.55 -8.19
N THR A 158 14.40 -1.98 -6.99
CA THR A 158 13.47 -2.70 -6.11
C THR A 158 13.11 -1.78 -4.96
N ILE A 159 11.80 -1.64 -4.72
CA ILE A 159 11.28 -0.88 -3.57
C ILE A 159 10.81 -1.89 -2.53
N LEU A 160 11.29 -1.76 -1.31
CA LEU A 160 10.82 -2.52 -0.16
C LEU A 160 10.13 -1.55 0.81
N VAL A 161 8.93 -1.90 1.23
CA VAL A 161 8.14 -1.19 2.22
C VAL A 161 8.07 -2.08 3.46
N GLU A 162 8.65 -1.61 4.57
CA GLU A 162 8.58 -2.31 5.85
C GLU A 162 7.50 -1.69 6.73
N LEU A 163 6.71 -2.57 7.36
CA LEU A 163 5.63 -2.21 8.25
C LEU A 163 6.08 -2.31 9.71
N SER A 164 5.62 -1.36 10.51
CA SER A 164 5.95 -1.29 11.92
C SER A 164 5.55 -2.56 12.68
N ALA A 165 6.39 -2.96 13.62
CA ALA A 165 6.09 -4.05 14.55
C ALA A 165 4.89 -3.70 15.46
N LYS A 166 4.80 -2.41 15.82
CA LYS A 166 3.71 -1.84 16.63
C LYS A 166 2.40 -1.82 15.83
N ARG A 167 1.29 -2.05 16.53
CA ARG A 167 -0.06 -2.04 15.95
C ARG A 167 -0.83 -0.87 16.52
N ASN A 168 -1.27 0.04 15.67
CA ASN A 168 -2.01 1.23 16.08
C ASN A 168 -3.52 0.94 15.99
N ILE A 169 -3.99 0.05 16.87
CA ILE A 169 -5.41 -0.31 16.91
C ILE A 169 -6.17 0.96 17.30
N PRO A 170 -7.06 1.50 16.44
CA PRO A 170 -7.87 2.63 16.81
C PRO A 170 -8.72 2.21 18.01
N HIS A 171 -8.60 2.96 19.10
CA HIS A 171 -9.52 2.80 20.20
C HIS A 171 -10.93 3.04 19.67
N PRO A 172 -11.92 2.19 20.02
CA PRO A 172 -13.30 2.50 19.70
C PRO A 172 -13.58 3.91 20.25
N PRO A 173 -14.31 4.76 19.51
CA PRO A 173 -14.72 6.04 20.05
C PRO A 173 -15.38 5.74 21.39
N ILE A 174 -14.86 6.36 22.47
CA ILE A 174 -15.52 6.33 23.76
C ILE A 174 -16.85 7.02 23.50
N PHE A 175 -17.90 6.24 23.23
CA PHE A 175 -19.26 6.69 23.34
C PHE A 175 -19.42 7.05 24.80
N ARG A 176 -19.10 8.29 25.15
CA ARG A 176 -19.66 8.91 26.36
C ARG A 176 -21.14 8.71 26.18
N ARG A 177 -21.73 7.82 27.00
CA ARG A 177 -23.18 7.76 27.16
C ARG A 177 -23.60 9.21 27.34
N ALA A 178 -24.36 9.74 26.38
CA ALA A 178 -25.08 10.97 26.63
C ALA A 178 -25.82 10.72 27.94
N GLY A 179 -25.48 11.50 28.97
CA GLY A 179 -26.25 11.48 30.21
C GLY A 179 -27.73 11.70 29.88
N PRO A 180 -28.64 11.32 30.78
CA PRO A 180 -30.07 11.56 30.57
C PRO A 180 -30.27 13.01 30.14
N ARG A 181 -30.97 13.18 29.00
CA ARG A 181 -31.34 14.47 28.43
C ARG A 181 -31.79 15.39 29.58
N ALA A 182 -31.07 16.49 29.80
CA ALA A 182 -31.67 17.61 30.50
C ALA A 182 -32.90 18.02 29.69
N GLU A 183 -34.07 17.85 30.30
CA GLU A 183 -35.33 18.38 29.80
C GLU A 183 -35.15 19.88 29.61
N PHE A 184 -35.17 20.33 28.36
CA PHE A 184 -35.34 21.74 28.06
C PHE A 184 -36.81 22.08 28.32
N PRO A 185 -37.11 23.01 29.25
CA PRO A 185 -38.47 23.50 29.38
C PRO A 185 -38.71 24.52 28.25
N GLY A 186 -39.87 24.40 27.61
CA GLY A 186 -40.55 25.57 27.05
C GLY A 186 -40.28 25.90 25.59
N SER A 187 -41.21 25.42 24.75
CA SER A 187 -41.96 26.23 23.79
C SER A 187 -41.21 27.03 22.71
N CYS A 188 -41.26 26.51 21.48
CA CYS A 188 -41.72 27.32 20.35
C CYS A 188 -42.38 26.41 19.30
N GLN A 189 -43.71 26.32 19.37
CA GLN A 189 -44.55 25.81 18.29
C GLN A 189 -44.56 26.80 17.11
N ARG A 190 -44.92 26.28 15.93
CA ARG A 190 -45.25 26.93 14.63
C ARG A 190 -44.10 26.92 13.62
N LEU A 191 -44.25 26.51 12.36
CA LEU A 191 -45.41 26.14 11.55
C LEU A 191 -44.88 25.30 10.38
N CYS A 192 -45.36 24.06 10.23
CA CYS A 192 -45.34 23.37 8.95
C CYS A 192 -46.65 23.72 8.23
N ALA A 193 -46.58 24.58 7.21
CA ALA A 193 -47.65 24.73 6.24
C ALA A 193 -47.29 23.89 5.00
N VAL A 194 -47.96 22.74 4.90
CA VAL A 194 -48.06 21.92 3.70
C VAL A 194 -49.20 22.49 2.89
N SER A 195 -48.93 23.07 1.73
CA SER A 195 -49.96 23.35 0.72
C SER A 195 -49.98 22.21 -0.28
N ARG A 196 -50.95 21.30 -0.11
CA ARG A 196 -51.50 20.50 -1.21
C ARG A 196 -52.41 21.41 -2.03
N VAL A 197 -52.22 21.43 -3.34
CA VAL A 197 -53.21 21.94 -4.30
C VAL A 197 -53.74 20.72 -5.03
N THR A 198 -55.06 20.53 -4.98
CA THR A 198 -55.84 19.62 -5.79
C THR A 198 -56.79 20.42 -6.67
N SER A 199 -56.99 19.90 -7.89
CA SER A 199 -58.11 20.05 -8.83
C SER A 199 -58.42 21.43 -9.42
N GLU A 200 -58.21 21.56 -10.73
CA GLU A 200 -59.26 21.35 -11.74
C GLU A 200 -58.76 20.40 -12.85
#